data_AF-A0A150NYG0-F1
#
_entry.id   AF-A0A150NYG0-F1
#
_cell.length_a   1.000
_cell.length_b   1.000
_cell.length_c   1.000
_cell.angle_alpha   90.00
_cell.angle_beta   90.00
_cell.angle_gamma   90.00
#
_symmetry.space_group_name_H-M   'P 1'
#
loop_
_entity.id
_entity.type
_entity.pdbx_description
1 polymer ?
#
loop_
_entity_poly.entity_id
_entity_poly.type
_entity_poly.pdbx_seq_one_letter_code
_entity_poly.pdbx_strand_id
1 'polypeptide(L)'
;MLVLFVPLLTGAEGKGCQAPGDGGPGGGGTAGGGPGGGEPGACFRTGCSGQVCADEDVVTTCEYREEYGCYGEYSVCERGASGECGWRQTPELEACLEDRGGDPVDPAPCVVTGCSGQVCADEDVITDCEYREEYACYGEHGVCERDASGACGWRQTPELEACLEDKGEDTGAPPVDPAPCVVTGCSGQVCADEDVVTTCEYREEYACYGEHGVCERGASGECGWRRTPELEACLEDKGTDTGAPPVVPAPCVVTGCSGQVCADEHVATTCEYREEYACYGEHSVCERDASGACGWRQTPELEACLGEASGGRTP
;
A
#
# COMPACT_ATOMS: atom_id res chain seq x y z
N MET A 1 -30.83 -63.34 -22.50
CA MET A 1 -30.86 -64.08 -21.23
C MET A 1 -29.50 -63.91 -20.58
N LEU A 2 -29.28 -62.73 -19.96
CA LEU A 2 -27.98 -62.31 -19.44
C LEU A 2 -28.02 -62.48 -17.92
N VAL A 3 -27.14 -63.33 -17.41
CA VAL A 3 -27.11 -63.80 -16.02
C VAL A 3 -26.37 -62.77 -15.18
N LEU A 4 -27.07 -62.23 -14.17
CA LEU A 4 -26.55 -61.35 -13.12
C LEU A 4 -25.61 -62.13 -12.20
N PHE A 5 -24.35 -61.69 -12.09
CA PHE A 5 -23.42 -62.13 -11.05
C PHE A 5 -23.38 -61.07 -9.94
N VAL A 6 -23.88 -61.44 -8.76
CA VAL A 6 -23.74 -60.70 -7.50
C VAL A 6 -22.61 -61.35 -6.70
N PRO A 7 -21.54 -60.64 -6.32
CA PRO A 7 -20.57 -61.16 -5.37
C PRO A 7 -21.05 -60.91 -3.93
N LEU A 8 -21.33 -62.01 -3.22
CA LEU A 8 -21.35 -62.11 -1.77
C LEU A 8 -19.93 -61.89 -1.24
N LEU A 9 -19.70 -60.81 -0.48
CA LEU A 9 -18.53 -60.68 0.38
C LEU A 9 -18.94 -60.89 1.84
N THR A 10 -18.44 -62.01 2.35
CA THR A 10 -18.48 -62.54 3.70
C THR A 10 -17.80 -61.63 4.71
N GLY A 11 -18.45 -61.46 5.87
CA GLY A 11 -17.93 -60.72 7.02
C GLY A 11 -16.70 -61.38 7.65
N ALA A 12 -15.77 -60.53 8.08
CA ALA A 12 -14.63 -60.91 8.90
C ALA A 12 -14.93 -60.54 10.37
N GLU A 13 -15.06 -61.57 11.20
CA GLU A 13 -14.96 -61.46 12.66
C GLU A 13 -13.47 -61.37 13.05
N GLY A 14 -13.10 -60.36 13.83
CA GLY A 14 -11.69 -60.12 14.17
C GLY A 14 -11.46 -59.20 15.36
N LYS A 15 -11.49 -59.80 16.55
CA LYS A 15 -10.74 -59.46 17.78
C LYS A 15 -10.84 -58.03 18.34
N GLY A 16 -11.57 -57.96 19.45
CA GLY A 16 -11.49 -56.85 20.39
C GLY A 16 -10.10 -56.70 21.03
N CYS A 17 -9.80 -55.46 21.41
CA CYS A 17 -8.69 -55.13 22.29
C CYS A 17 -9.28 -54.65 23.62
N GLN A 18 -8.96 -55.38 24.70
CA GLN A 18 -9.30 -55.00 26.05
C GLN A 18 -8.02 -54.84 26.86
N ALA A 19 -7.66 -53.56 27.09
CA ALA A 19 -7.14 -52.94 28.32
C ALA A 19 -5.77 -53.44 28.91
N PRO A 20 -5.30 -52.89 30.05
CA PRO A 20 -4.55 -51.62 30.17
C PRO A 20 -3.23 -51.77 30.99
N GLY A 21 -2.38 -50.73 30.99
CA GLY A 21 -1.10 -50.63 31.75
C GLY A 21 0.05 -50.24 30.80
N ASP A 22 0.91 -49.26 31.06
CA ASP A 22 1.60 -48.93 32.31
C ASP A 22 1.80 -47.42 32.48
N GLY A 23 1.80 -46.99 33.74
CA GLY A 23 2.00 -45.60 34.15
C GLY A 23 3.45 -45.10 34.04
N GLY A 24 3.55 -43.79 33.84
CA GLY A 24 4.75 -42.94 33.98
C GLY A 24 4.32 -41.55 34.46
N PRO A 25 5.16 -40.82 35.20
CA PRO A 25 4.73 -40.10 36.41
C PRO A 25 3.95 -38.82 36.13
N GLY A 26 2.85 -38.67 36.86
CA GLY A 26 2.12 -37.42 36.97
C GLY A 26 2.93 -36.36 37.71
N GLY A 27 3.24 -35.27 37.01
CA GLY A 27 3.56 -33.98 37.62
C GLY A 27 2.25 -33.33 38.05
N GLY A 28 1.99 -33.28 39.36
CA GLY A 28 0.83 -32.61 39.92
C GLY A 28 0.93 -31.10 39.73
N GLY A 29 0.12 -30.56 38.81
CA GLY A 29 -0.17 -29.14 38.71
C GLY A 29 -1.25 -28.76 39.70
N THR A 30 -0.85 -28.27 40.87
CA THR A 30 -1.76 -27.61 41.81
C THR A 30 -2.19 -26.27 41.23
N ALA A 31 -3.49 -26.15 40.93
CA ALA A 31 -4.15 -24.86 40.75
C ALA A 31 -4.04 -24.03 42.03
N GLY A 32 -3.57 -22.79 41.91
CA GLY A 32 -3.48 -21.83 43.00
C GLY A 32 -3.35 -20.42 42.44
N GLY A 33 -4.49 -19.80 42.14
CA GLY A 33 -4.57 -18.40 41.77
C GLY A 33 -4.21 -17.48 42.95
N GLY A 34 -3.48 -16.42 42.65
CA GLY A 34 -3.26 -15.27 43.52
C GLY A 34 -2.63 -14.12 42.72
N PRO A 35 -3.20 -12.90 42.73
CA PRO A 35 -2.63 -11.76 42.03
C PRO A 35 -1.54 -11.16 42.93
N GLY A 36 -0.31 -11.62 42.77
CA GLY A 36 0.85 -11.08 43.45
C GLY A 36 1.95 -10.90 42.42
N GLY A 37 2.55 -9.71 42.37
CA GLY A 37 3.69 -9.40 41.50
C GLY A 37 4.91 -10.24 41.88
N GLY A 38 4.91 -11.48 41.42
CA GLY A 38 6.01 -12.43 41.51
C GLY A 38 6.89 -12.31 40.28
N GLU A 39 8.17 -12.60 40.47
CA GLU A 39 9.15 -12.73 39.39
C GLU A 39 8.59 -13.57 38.24
N PRO A 40 8.88 -13.21 36.99
CA PRO A 40 8.32 -13.89 35.83
C PRO A 40 8.68 -15.38 35.87
N GLY A 41 7.70 -16.24 35.58
CA GLY A 41 7.86 -17.69 35.60
C GLY A 41 8.99 -18.17 34.68
N ALA A 42 9.51 -19.37 34.93
CA ALA A 42 10.46 -19.98 34.01
C ALA A 42 9.76 -20.24 32.66
N CYS A 43 10.46 -20.08 31.53
CA CYS A 43 9.91 -20.47 30.24
C CYS A 43 9.87 -21.99 30.12
N PHE A 44 8.74 -22.54 29.70
CA PHE A 44 8.57 -23.96 29.44
C PHE A 44 7.67 -24.21 28.23
N ARG A 45 7.73 -25.44 27.71
CA ARG A 45 6.92 -25.87 26.57
C ARG A 45 5.51 -26.19 27.07
N THR A 46 4.52 -25.60 26.45
CA THR A 46 3.10 -25.79 26.73
C THR A 46 2.34 -25.85 25.38
N GLY A 47 1.02 -25.82 25.40
CA GLY A 47 0.18 -26.21 24.25
C GLY A 47 -0.01 -27.71 24.19
N CYS A 48 -1.10 -28.15 23.58
CA CYS A 48 -1.48 -29.57 23.56
C CYS A 48 -0.46 -30.45 22.80
N SER A 49 0.25 -29.87 21.83
CA SER A 49 1.27 -30.54 21.02
C SER A 49 2.69 -30.03 21.34
N GLY A 50 2.87 -29.26 22.43
CA GLY A 50 4.16 -28.69 22.84
C GLY A 50 4.68 -27.58 21.91
N GLN A 51 3.79 -26.97 21.12
CA GLN A 51 4.13 -25.97 20.10
C GLN A 51 4.32 -24.55 20.65
N VAL A 52 3.98 -24.31 21.92
CA VAL A 52 4.06 -22.99 22.56
C VAL A 52 5.20 -22.96 23.58
N CYS A 53 6.02 -21.91 23.56
CA CYS A 53 6.96 -21.60 24.62
C CYS A 53 6.42 -20.40 25.42
N ALA A 54 6.07 -20.60 26.68
CA ALA A 54 5.48 -19.57 27.55
C ALA A 54 5.96 -19.73 29.00
N ASP A 55 5.73 -18.72 29.84
CA ASP A 55 5.94 -18.78 31.29
C ASP A 55 4.66 -19.12 32.08
N GLU A 56 3.58 -19.41 31.36
CA GLU A 56 2.32 -19.92 31.88
C GLU A 56 1.81 -21.09 31.03
N ASP A 57 0.81 -21.80 31.53
CA ASP A 57 0.20 -22.91 30.79
C ASP A 57 -0.77 -22.37 29.73
N VAL A 58 -0.46 -22.62 28.46
CA VAL A 58 -1.28 -22.20 27.32
C VAL A 58 -1.98 -23.43 26.76
N VAL A 59 -3.31 -23.42 26.79
CA VAL A 59 -4.11 -24.48 26.19
C VAL A 59 -4.41 -24.11 24.74
N THR A 60 -3.89 -24.89 23.80
CA THR A 60 -4.20 -24.79 22.36
C THR A 60 -5.18 -25.88 21.94
N THR A 61 -5.68 -25.79 20.72
CA THR A 61 -6.25 -26.96 20.02
C THR A 61 -5.25 -28.11 20.02
N CYS A 62 -5.74 -29.34 20.19
CA CYS A 62 -4.95 -30.57 20.11
C CYS A 62 -4.74 -31.03 18.66
N GLU A 63 -4.55 -30.07 17.75
CA GLU A 63 -4.10 -30.37 16.40
C GLU A 63 -2.61 -30.71 16.42
N TYR A 64 -2.23 -31.73 15.66
CA TYR A 64 -0.83 -32.08 15.46
C TYR A 64 -0.45 -31.75 14.03
N ARG A 65 0.63 -31.00 13.87
CA ARG A 65 1.31 -30.76 12.60
C ARG A 65 2.74 -31.27 12.70
N GLU A 66 3.29 -31.76 11.60
CA GLU A 66 4.63 -32.39 11.61
C GLU A 66 5.72 -31.40 12.07
N GLU A 67 5.54 -30.12 11.77
CA GLU A 67 6.35 -28.99 12.22
C GLU A 67 6.49 -28.89 13.74
N TYR A 68 5.48 -29.33 14.50
CA TYR A 68 5.52 -29.26 15.96
C TYR A 68 6.56 -30.23 16.55
N GLY A 69 6.89 -31.30 15.81
CA GLY A 69 8.02 -32.17 16.15
C GLY A 69 9.35 -31.43 16.18
N CYS A 70 9.52 -30.40 15.34
CA CYS A 70 10.74 -29.58 15.33
C CYS A 70 10.91 -28.77 16.61
N TYR A 71 9.82 -28.21 17.16
CA TYR A 71 9.82 -27.57 18.49
C TYR A 71 10.02 -28.58 19.64
N GLY A 72 9.78 -29.87 19.40
CA GLY A 72 10.10 -30.93 20.35
C GLY A 72 11.59 -31.27 20.39
N GLU A 73 12.21 -31.32 19.21
CA GLU A 73 13.51 -31.96 19.00
C GLU A 73 14.68 -30.96 18.90
N TYR A 74 14.47 -29.81 18.26
CA TYR A 74 15.55 -28.89 17.86
C TYR A 74 15.46 -27.49 18.46
N SER A 75 14.37 -27.14 19.15
CA SER A 75 14.19 -25.81 19.72
C SER A 75 14.68 -25.70 21.16
N VAL A 76 14.97 -24.46 21.56
CA VAL A 76 15.24 -24.09 22.97
C VAL A 76 14.19 -23.06 23.38
N CYS A 77 13.36 -23.39 24.38
CA CYS A 77 12.38 -22.48 24.94
C CYS A 77 13.05 -21.61 26.01
N GLU A 78 13.13 -20.30 25.76
CA GLU A 78 13.83 -19.37 26.64
C GLU A 78 13.27 -17.95 26.60
N ARG A 79 13.72 -17.12 27.53
CA ARG A 79 13.33 -15.71 27.60
C ARG A 79 14.23 -14.88 26.69
N GLY A 80 13.63 -14.21 25.72
CA GLY A 80 14.32 -13.33 24.78
C GLY A 80 14.70 -11.97 25.36
N ALA A 81 15.32 -11.13 24.54
CA ALA A 81 15.72 -9.78 24.93
C ALA A 81 14.54 -8.84 25.25
N SER A 82 13.34 -9.13 24.71
CA SER A 82 12.10 -8.41 25.04
C SER A 82 11.57 -8.73 26.44
N GLY A 83 12.14 -9.76 27.10
CA GLY A 83 11.62 -10.27 28.36
C GLY A 83 10.45 -11.23 28.20
N GLU A 84 10.09 -11.65 26.99
CA GLU A 84 9.04 -12.65 26.71
C GLU A 84 9.65 -14.04 26.48
N CYS A 85 8.90 -15.10 26.79
CA CYS A 85 9.28 -16.46 26.42
C CYS A 85 9.06 -16.69 24.92
N GLY A 86 10.00 -17.38 24.29
CA GLY A 86 9.92 -17.74 22.89
C GLY A 86 10.89 -18.86 22.50
N TRP A 87 10.69 -19.40 21.31
CA TRP A 87 11.63 -20.36 20.73
C TRP A 87 12.87 -19.63 20.24
N ARG A 88 14.05 -20.08 20.66
CA ARG A 88 15.30 -19.67 20.03
C ARG A 88 15.34 -20.23 18.61
N GLN A 89 15.53 -19.34 17.63
CA GLN A 89 15.86 -19.73 16.27
C GLN A 89 17.28 -20.30 16.24
N THR A 90 17.39 -21.60 15.98
CA THR A 90 18.66 -22.29 15.76
C THR A 90 18.70 -22.79 14.31
N PRO A 91 19.88 -22.93 13.69
CA PRO A 91 19.99 -23.49 12.34
C PRO A 91 19.34 -24.87 12.21
N GLU A 92 19.37 -25.69 13.27
CA GLU A 92 18.74 -27.01 13.29
C GLU A 92 17.21 -26.92 13.36
N LEU A 93 16.67 -25.96 14.12
CA LEU A 93 15.23 -25.71 14.16
C LEU A 93 14.74 -25.15 12.82
N GLU A 94 15.46 -24.20 12.25
CA GLU A 94 15.17 -23.62 10.94
C GLU A 94 15.17 -24.70 9.86
N ALA A 95 16.23 -25.52 9.77
CA ALA A 95 16.28 -26.61 8.81
C ALA A 95 15.16 -27.65 8.99
N CYS A 96 14.77 -27.96 10.23
CA CYS A 96 13.64 -28.86 10.49
C CYS A 96 12.31 -28.23 10.06
N LEU A 97 12.11 -26.93 10.33
CA LEU A 97 10.92 -26.21 9.90
C LEU A 97 10.91 -25.95 8.38
N GLU A 98 12.04 -25.95 7.69
CA GLU A 98 12.07 -25.91 6.23
C GLU A 98 11.75 -27.29 5.61
N ASP A 99 12.14 -28.38 6.29
CA ASP A 99 11.88 -29.77 5.84
C ASP A 99 10.45 -30.24 6.18
N ARG A 100 9.91 -29.80 7.33
CA ARG A 100 8.64 -30.29 7.92
C ARG A 100 7.67 -29.19 8.31
N GLY A 101 8.11 -27.93 8.30
CA GLY A 101 7.41 -26.74 8.82
C GLY A 101 6.55 -25.99 7.83
N GLY A 102 6.24 -26.65 6.72
CA GLY A 102 5.51 -26.08 5.61
C GLY A 102 6.29 -26.45 4.37
N ASP A 103 5.58 -26.90 3.36
CA ASP A 103 6.05 -26.74 1.99
C ASP A 103 6.75 -25.37 1.90
N PRO A 104 7.95 -25.22 1.29
CA PRO A 104 8.15 -23.98 0.56
C PRO A 104 6.87 -23.86 -0.25
N VAL A 105 6.01 -22.90 0.07
CA VAL A 105 4.82 -22.68 -0.74
C VAL A 105 5.42 -22.19 -2.05
N ASP A 106 5.84 -23.14 -2.90
CA ASP A 106 5.87 -22.97 -4.32
C ASP A 106 4.50 -22.36 -4.58
N PRO A 107 4.46 -21.06 -4.87
CA PRO A 107 3.19 -20.36 -4.88
C PRO A 107 2.33 -21.12 -5.87
N ALA A 108 1.13 -21.50 -5.43
CA ALA A 108 0.25 -22.37 -6.18
C ALA A 108 0.20 -21.91 -7.65
N PRO A 109 0.13 -22.83 -8.63
CA PRO A 109 0.11 -22.41 -10.02
C PRO A 109 -1.04 -21.41 -10.22
N CYS A 110 -0.78 -20.35 -10.98
CA CYS A 110 -1.81 -19.36 -11.28
C CYS A 110 -3.01 -20.05 -11.91
N VAL A 111 -4.20 -19.71 -11.43
CA VAL A 111 -5.47 -20.29 -11.89
C VAL A 111 -6.21 -19.30 -12.76
N VAL A 112 -6.70 -19.80 -13.90
CA VAL A 112 -7.70 -19.09 -14.70
C VAL A 112 -9.05 -19.29 -14.02
N THR A 113 -9.63 -18.20 -13.57
CA THR A 113 -10.83 -18.16 -12.74
C THR A 113 -11.73 -16.98 -13.16
N GLY A 114 -12.74 -16.65 -12.37
CA GLY A 114 -13.85 -15.80 -12.79
C GLY A 114 -14.87 -16.58 -13.61
N CYS A 115 -16.12 -16.16 -13.58
CA CYS A 115 -17.19 -16.91 -14.24
C CYS A 115 -17.02 -17.04 -15.77
N SER A 116 -16.28 -16.11 -16.38
CA SER A 116 -16.07 -16.04 -17.82
C SER A 116 -14.61 -16.34 -18.19
N GLY A 117 -13.80 -16.84 -17.25
CA GLY A 117 -12.39 -17.14 -17.46
C GLY A 117 -11.52 -15.90 -17.69
N GLN A 118 -11.98 -14.73 -17.24
CA GLN A 118 -11.31 -13.45 -17.47
C GLN A 118 -10.24 -13.11 -16.43
N VAL A 119 -10.16 -13.86 -15.33
CA VAL A 119 -9.24 -13.57 -14.22
C VAL A 119 -8.12 -14.61 -14.19
N CYS A 120 -6.87 -14.15 -14.09
CA CYS A 120 -5.74 -14.97 -13.70
C CYS A 120 -5.31 -14.56 -12.29
N ALA A 121 -5.39 -15.47 -11.32
CA ALA A 121 -5.15 -15.17 -9.91
C ALA A 121 -4.49 -16.34 -9.17
N ASP A 122 -4.08 -16.08 -7.92
CA ASP A 122 -3.51 -17.09 -7.01
C ASP A 122 -4.54 -18.09 -6.50
N GLU A 123 -5.81 -17.71 -6.52
CA GLU A 123 -6.93 -18.51 -6.02
C GLU A 123 -8.18 -18.28 -6.88
N ASP A 124 -9.22 -19.07 -6.62
CA ASP A 124 -10.50 -18.92 -7.32
C ASP A 124 -11.21 -17.61 -6.95
N VAL A 125 -11.48 -16.80 -7.97
CA VAL A 125 -12.20 -15.53 -7.85
C VAL A 125 -13.56 -15.68 -8.51
N ILE A 126 -14.62 -15.35 -7.78
CA ILE A 126 -15.98 -15.31 -8.34
C ILE A 126 -16.27 -13.86 -8.77
N THR A 127 -16.47 -13.67 -10.06
CA THR A 127 -16.93 -12.40 -10.64
C THR A 127 -18.46 -12.40 -10.80
N ASP A 128 -19.05 -11.29 -11.22
CA ASP A 128 -20.51 -11.13 -11.42
C ASP A 128 -21.10 -11.94 -12.60
N CYS A 129 -20.28 -12.76 -13.25
CA CYS A 129 -20.64 -13.53 -14.44
C CYS A 129 -21.15 -12.70 -15.62
N GLU A 130 -20.77 -11.42 -15.68
CA GLU A 130 -20.91 -10.64 -16.90
C GLU A 130 -20.07 -11.28 -18.01
N TYR A 131 -20.65 -11.47 -19.19
CA TYR A 131 -19.91 -11.91 -20.37
C TYR A 131 -19.67 -10.72 -21.29
N ARG A 132 -18.41 -10.53 -21.67
CA ARG A 132 -17.99 -9.60 -22.70
C ARG A 132 -17.19 -10.31 -23.79
N GLU A 133 -17.22 -9.79 -25.01
CA GLU A 133 -16.60 -10.48 -26.15
C GLU A 133 -15.07 -10.59 -26.02
N GLU A 134 -14.43 -9.63 -25.36
CA GLU A 134 -13.01 -9.65 -25.07
C GLU A 134 -12.61 -10.76 -24.08
N TYR A 135 -13.54 -11.28 -23.27
CA TYR A 135 -13.22 -12.37 -22.34
C TYR A 135 -12.89 -13.67 -23.06
N ALA A 136 -13.41 -13.87 -24.28
CA ALA A 136 -13.01 -14.99 -25.12
C ALA A 136 -11.52 -14.95 -25.45
N CYS A 137 -10.92 -13.76 -25.56
CA CYS A 137 -9.49 -13.60 -25.86
C CYS A 137 -8.60 -14.20 -24.76
N TYR A 138 -8.97 -14.03 -23.48
CA TYR A 138 -8.23 -14.64 -22.38
C TYR A 138 -8.27 -16.18 -22.43
N GLY A 139 -9.41 -16.76 -22.83
CA GLY A 139 -9.52 -18.21 -23.00
C GLY A 139 -8.80 -18.76 -24.25
N GLU A 140 -8.76 -17.99 -25.34
CA GLU A 140 -8.20 -18.41 -26.64
C GLU A 140 -6.68 -18.14 -26.74
N HIS A 141 -6.22 -17.02 -26.18
CA HIS A 141 -4.86 -16.51 -26.36
C HIS A 141 -4.14 -16.19 -25.05
N GLY A 142 -4.84 -16.16 -23.92
CA GLY A 142 -4.27 -15.81 -22.63
C GLY A 142 -3.30 -16.87 -22.11
N VAL A 143 -2.16 -16.42 -21.59
CA VAL A 143 -1.24 -17.26 -20.80
C VAL A 143 -1.25 -16.74 -19.38
N CYS A 144 -1.93 -17.47 -18.49
CA CYS A 144 -2.01 -17.14 -17.08
C CYS A 144 -0.75 -17.62 -16.36
N GLU A 145 0.03 -16.68 -15.82
CA GLU A 145 1.31 -16.99 -15.20
C GLU A 145 1.70 -15.98 -14.11
N ARG A 146 2.78 -16.33 -13.42
CA ARG A 146 3.34 -15.52 -12.36
C ARG A 146 4.42 -14.59 -12.91
N ASP A 147 4.33 -13.31 -12.59
CA ASP A 147 5.32 -12.31 -12.99
C ASP A 147 6.56 -12.28 -12.07
N ALA A 148 7.50 -11.39 -12.37
CA ALA A 148 8.73 -11.24 -11.60
C ALA A 148 8.51 -10.67 -10.17
N SER A 149 7.35 -10.06 -9.91
CA SER A 149 6.95 -9.59 -8.58
C SER A 149 6.33 -10.71 -7.74
N GLY A 150 6.05 -11.85 -8.36
CA GLY A 150 5.39 -12.98 -7.72
C GLY A 150 3.87 -12.92 -7.79
N ALA A 151 3.27 -12.01 -8.55
CA ALA A 151 1.82 -11.92 -8.72
C ALA A 151 1.33 -12.72 -9.93
N CYS A 152 0.15 -13.34 -9.84
CA CYS A 152 -0.50 -13.96 -10.99
C CYS A 152 -1.15 -12.91 -11.90
N GLY A 153 -0.99 -13.07 -13.21
CA GLY A 153 -1.60 -12.21 -14.21
C GLY A 153 -1.57 -12.81 -15.61
N TRP A 154 -2.31 -12.18 -16.52
CA TRP A 154 -2.24 -12.52 -17.94
C TRP A 154 -0.93 -12.00 -18.52
N ARG A 155 -0.14 -12.88 -19.14
CA ARG A 155 0.98 -12.44 -19.99
C ARG A 155 0.43 -11.68 -21.18
N GLN A 156 0.92 -10.47 -21.38
CA GLN A 156 0.67 -9.68 -22.57
C GLN A 156 1.45 -10.29 -23.76
N THR A 157 0.74 -10.99 -24.62
CA THR A 157 1.27 -11.54 -25.88
C THR A 157 0.67 -10.77 -27.06
N PRO A 158 1.39 -10.65 -28.20
CA PRO A 158 0.85 -9.99 -29.39
C PRO A 158 -0.49 -10.59 -29.87
N GLU A 159 -0.69 -11.90 -29.69
CA GLU A 159 -1.94 -12.57 -30.05
C GLU A 159 -3.09 -12.21 -29.11
N LEU A 160 -2.82 -12.11 -27.80
CA LEU A 160 -3.81 -11.68 -26.81
C LEU A 160 -4.18 -10.21 -27.03
N GLU A 161 -3.17 -9.35 -27.20
CA GLU A 161 -3.32 -7.92 -27.46
C GLU A 161 -4.15 -7.69 -28.73
N ALA A 162 -3.78 -8.31 -29.86
CA ALA A 162 -4.53 -8.15 -31.11
C ALA A 162 -6.00 -8.62 -31.00
N CYS A 163 -6.27 -9.67 -30.22
CA CYS A 163 -7.64 -10.11 -29.97
C CYS A 163 -8.42 -9.11 -29.10
N LEU A 164 -7.78 -8.59 -28.06
CA LEU A 164 -8.37 -7.59 -27.17
C LEU A 164 -8.59 -6.26 -27.89
N GLU A 165 -7.73 -5.86 -28.83
CA GLU A 165 -7.93 -4.66 -29.65
C GLU A 165 -9.09 -4.81 -30.65
N ASP A 166 -9.31 -6.02 -31.19
CA ASP A 166 -10.40 -6.31 -32.13
C ASP A 166 -11.76 -6.43 -31.42
N LYS A 167 -11.80 -7.05 -30.23
CA LYS A 167 -13.05 -7.35 -29.49
C LYS A 167 -13.31 -6.41 -28.31
N GLY A 168 -12.29 -5.70 -27.84
CA GLY A 168 -12.34 -4.77 -26.73
C GLY A 168 -12.31 -3.35 -27.26
N GLU A 169 -13.48 -2.72 -27.32
CA GLU A 169 -13.52 -1.27 -27.20
C GLU A 169 -13.10 -0.95 -25.74
N ASP A 170 -11.90 -0.39 -25.59
CA ASP A 170 -11.31 0.11 -24.35
C ASP A 170 -10.92 -0.96 -23.29
N THR A 171 -9.87 -1.74 -23.58
CA THR A 171 -9.07 -2.32 -22.50
C THR A 171 -8.15 -1.25 -21.96
N GLY A 172 -8.41 -0.76 -20.75
CA GLY A 172 -7.60 0.25 -20.03
C GLY A 172 -6.15 -0.16 -19.70
N ALA A 173 -5.50 -0.95 -20.56
CA ALA A 173 -4.05 -1.04 -20.66
C ALA A 173 -3.60 0.09 -21.61
N PRO A 174 -2.65 0.96 -21.21
CA PRO A 174 -2.23 2.06 -22.05
C PRO A 174 -1.67 1.50 -23.38
N PRO A 175 -2.18 1.96 -24.54
CA PRO A 175 -1.69 1.51 -25.82
C PRO A 175 -0.22 1.86 -25.98
N VAL A 176 0.48 0.97 -26.70
CA VAL A 176 1.93 0.99 -26.95
C VAL A 176 2.38 2.19 -27.79
N ASP A 177 1.49 3.09 -28.19
CA ASP A 177 1.83 4.46 -28.53
C ASP A 177 0.77 5.40 -27.91
N PRO A 178 1.18 6.51 -27.28
CA PRO A 178 0.23 7.47 -26.75
C PRO A 178 -0.69 7.99 -27.85
N ALA A 179 -2.01 7.92 -27.63
CA ALA A 179 -2.99 8.47 -28.56
C ALA A 179 -2.66 9.94 -28.92
N PRO A 180 -2.92 10.36 -30.17
CA PRO A 180 -2.65 11.73 -30.58
C PRO A 180 -3.47 12.71 -29.73
N CYS A 181 -2.89 13.86 -29.38
CA CYS A 181 -3.64 14.90 -28.70
C CYS A 181 -4.72 15.48 -29.63
N VAL A 182 -5.96 15.50 -29.16
CA VAL A 182 -7.12 16.01 -29.87
C VAL A 182 -7.71 17.21 -29.15
N VAL A 183 -8.20 18.17 -29.93
CA VAL A 183 -9.01 19.27 -29.42
C VAL A 183 -10.44 18.77 -29.24
N THR A 184 -10.92 18.80 -28.00
CA THR A 184 -12.22 18.24 -27.60
C THR A 184 -12.92 19.20 -26.62
N GLY A 185 -14.02 18.75 -26.01
CA GLY A 185 -14.96 19.61 -25.27
C GLY A 185 -15.96 20.28 -26.19
N CYS A 186 -17.16 20.57 -25.70
CA CYS A 186 -18.25 21.13 -26.51
C CYS A 186 -17.89 22.45 -27.22
N SER A 187 -16.95 23.22 -26.67
CA SER A 187 -16.52 24.52 -27.21
C SER A 187 -15.05 24.51 -27.67
N GLY A 188 -14.43 23.33 -27.82
CA GLY A 188 -13.04 23.19 -28.28
C GLY A 188 -12.01 23.71 -27.28
N GLN A 189 -12.35 23.73 -25.99
CA GLN A 189 -11.53 24.32 -24.93
C GLN A 189 -10.58 23.31 -24.27
N VAL A 190 -10.72 22.01 -24.57
CA VAL A 190 -9.92 20.95 -23.96
C VAL A 190 -8.95 20.38 -25.00
N CYS A 191 -7.71 20.17 -24.59
CA CYS A 191 -6.74 19.37 -25.34
C CYS A 191 -6.44 18.12 -24.50
N ALA A 192 -6.80 16.95 -25.00
CA ALA A 192 -6.67 15.67 -24.29
C ALA A 192 -6.27 14.56 -25.28
N ASP A 193 -5.91 13.38 -24.78
CA ASP A 193 -5.63 12.19 -25.58
C ASP A 193 -6.88 11.34 -25.86
N GLU A 194 -8.03 11.77 -25.37
CA GLU A 194 -9.35 11.18 -25.60
C GLU A 194 -10.43 12.28 -25.76
N ASP A 195 -11.63 11.89 -26.16
CA ASP A 195 -12.77 12.80 -26.26
C ASP A 195 -13.36 13.14 -24.88
N VAL A 196 -13.23 14.40 -24.46
CA VAL A 196 -13.74 14.89 -23.19
C VAL A 196 -15.02 15.67 -23.42
N VAL A 197 -16.13 15.21 -22.86
CA VAL A 197 -17.40 15.95 -22.90
C VAL A 197 -17.47 16.93 -21.74
N THR A 198 -17.45 18.22 -22.05
CA THR A 198 -17.67 19.29 -21.07
C THR A 198 -19.12 19.75 -21.08
N THR A 199 -19.52 20.59 -20.12
CA THR A 199 -20.73 21.39 -20.29
C THR A 199 -20.59 22.24 -21.56
N CYS A 200 -21.63 22.30 -22.41
CA CYS A 200 -21.62 23.13 -23.62
C CYS A 200 -21.82 24.63 -23.34
N GLU A 201 -21.26 25.09 -22.23
CA GLU A 201 -21.15 26.51 -21.89
C GLU A 201 -20.10 27.12 -22.82
N TYR A 202 -20.46 28.21 -23.49
CA TYR A 202 -19.53 28.96 -24.30
C TYR A 202 -19.02 30.17 -23.52
N ARG A 203 -17.70 30.38 -23.56
CA ARG A 203 -17.04 31.58 -23.05
C ARG A 203 -16.12 32.16 -24.11
N GLU A 204 -15.93 33.48 -24.09
CA GLU A 204 -15.19 34.18 -25.16
C GLU A 204 -13.74 33.70 -25.26
N GLU A 205 -13.12 33.32 -24.13
CA GLU A 205 -11.78 32.75 -24.11
C GLU A 205 -11.63 31.44 -24.89
N TYR A 206 -12.71 30.68 -25.10
CA TYR A 206 -12.62 29.40 -25.79
C TYR A 206 -12.31 29.59 -27.27
N ALA A 207 -12.66 30.76 -27.84
CA ALA A 207 -12.23 31.14 -29.17
C ALA A 207 -10.70 31.23 -29.26
N CYS A 208 -10.01 31.68 -28.21
CA CYS A 208 -8.54 31.77 -28.19
C CYS A 208 -7.88 30.41 -28.37
N TYR A 209 -8.41 29.36 -27.73
CA TYR A 209 -7.90 28.00 -27.91
C TYR A 209 -8.09 27.49 -29.35
N GLY A 210 -9.23 27.79 -29.98
CA GLY A 210 -9.48 27.41 -31.38
C GLY A 210 -8.65 28.21 -32.40
N GLU A 211 -8.40 29.49 -32.15
CA GLU A 211 -7.73 30.40 -33.09
C GLU A 211 -6.20 30.40 -32.94
N HIS A 212 -5.71 30.25 -31.71
CA HIS A 212 -4.29 30.41 -31.36
C HIS A 212 -3.70 29.23 -30.60
N GLY A 213 -4.53 28.29 -30.14
CA GLY A 213 -4.07 27.13 -29.39
C GLY A 213 -3.34 26.10 -30.26
N VAL A 214 -2.24 25.56 -29.73
CA VAL A 214 -1.58 24.37 -30.28
C VAL A 214 -1.77 23.25 -29.27
N CYS A 215 -2.63 22.30 -29.61
CA CYS A 215 -2.87 21.11 -28.81
C CYS A 215 -1.79 20.06 -29.07
N GLU A 216 -1.01 19.74 -28.04
CA GLU A 216 0.12 18.83 -28.18
C GLU A 216 0.50 18.14 -26.87
N ARG A 217 1.37 17.13 -26.99
CA ARG A 217 1.89 16.40 -25.84
C ARG A 217 3.09 17.13 -25.25
N GLY A 218 3.00 17.48 -23.97
CA GLY A 218 4.06 18.18 -23.24
C GLY A 218 5.19 17.26 -22.79
N ALA A 219 6.17 17.82 -22.08
CA ALA A 219 7.31 17.07 -21.54
C ALA A 219 6.91 16.08 -20.41
N SER A 220 5.76 16.28 -19.76
CA SER A 220 5.20 15.32 -18.79
C SER A 220 4.59 14.09 -19.45
N GLY A 221 4.43 14.10 -20.77
CA GLY A 221 3.72 13.06 -21.51
C GLY A 221 2.20 13.27 -21.57
N GLU A 222 1.66 14.33 -20.98
CA GLU A 222 0.23 14.65 -21.03
C GLU A 222 -0.11 15.57 -22.20
N CYS A 223 -1.33 15.46 -22.73
CA CYS A 223 -1.85 16.40 -23.72
C CYS A 223 -2.26 17.72 -23.05
N GLY A 224 -1.94 18.84 -23.71
CA GLY A 224 -2.30 20.16 -23.23
C GLY A 224 -2.08 21.25 -24.27
N TRP A 225 -2.61 22.44 -23.97
CA TRP A 225 -2.40 23.62 -24.81
C TRP A 225 -0.98 24.17 -24.60
N ARG A 226 -0.19 24.25 -25.67
CA ARG A 226 1.08 24.98 -25.66
C ARG A 226 0.80 26.45 -25.34
N ARG A 227 1.55 26.99 -24.38
CA ARG A 227 1.56 28.41 -24.02
C ARG A 227 2.35 29.21 -25.06
N THR A 228 1.68 29.68 -26.10
CA THR A 228 2.26 30.58 -27.11
C THR A 228 1.95 32.04 -26.76
N PRO A 229 2.81 33.00 -27.13
CA PRO A 229 2.53 34.42 -26.90
C PRO A 229 1.19 34.89 -27.49
N GLU A 230 0.79 34.34 -28.64
CA GLU A 230 -0.48 34.66 -29.30
C GLU A 230 -1.69 34.13 -28.51
N LEU A 231 -1.60 32.91 -27.99
CA LEU A 231 -2.66 32.33 -27.15
C LEU A 231 -2.76 33.11 -25.82
N GLU A 232 -1.64 33.40 -25.18
CA GLU A 232 -1.61 34.15 -23.92
C GLU A 232 -2.19 35.56 -24.08
N ALA A 233 -1.77 36.31 -25.11
CA ALA A 233 -2.30 37.64 -25.38
C ALA A 233 -3.82 37.62 -25.65
N CYS A 234 -4.34 36.59 -26.34
CA CYS A 234 -5.77 36.45 -26.56
C CYS A 234 -6.52 36.16 -25.27
N LEU A 235 -6.03 35.23 -24.45
CA LEU A 235 -6.65 34.88 -23.17
C LEU A 235 -6.68 36.08 -22.21
N GLU A 236 -5.59 36.86 -22.18
CA GLU A 236 -5.48 38.11 -21.42
C GLU A 236 -6.49 39.17 -21.90
N ASP A 237 -6.66 39.36 -23.22
CA ASP A 237 -7.67 40.27 -23.79
C ASP A 237 -9.11 39.84 -23.44
N LYS A 238 -9.39 38.54 -23.51
CA LYS A 238 -10.72 37.96 -23.21
C LYS A 238 -11.01 37.82 -21.72
N GLY A 239 -10.12 38.33 -20.86
CA GLY A 239 -10.35 38.34 -19.41
C GLY A 239 -10.26 36.97 -18.77
N THR A 240 -9.62 35.99 -19.43
CA THR A 240 -9.20 34.78 -18.74
C THR A 240 -7.86 35.02 -18.08
N ASP A 241 -8.00 35.45 -16.82
CA ASP A 241 -7.40 34.72 -15.71
C ASP A 241 -7.46 33.21 -16.04
N THR A 242 -6.37 32.68 -16.61
CA THR A 242 -6.10 31.25 -16.61
C THR A 242 -6.41 30.77 -15.20
N GLY A 243 -7.25 29.77 -15.00
CA GLY A 243 -7.77 29.37 -13.68
C GLY A 243 -6.77 28.91 -12.61
N ALA A 244 -5.55 29.45 -12.56
CA ALA A 244 -4.93 29.86 -11.31
C ALA A 244 -4.92 31.40 -11.31
N PRO A 245 -5.53 32.09 -10.32
CA PRO A 245 -5.31 33.53 -10.16
C PRO A 245 -3.81 33.78 -10.32
N PRO A 246 -3.33 34.94 -10.83
CA PRO A 246 -1.96 35.31 -10.58
C PRO A 246 -1.80 35.10 -9.09
N VAL A 247 -1.01 34.09 -8.70
CA VAL A 247 -0.66 33.87 -7.31
C VAL A 247 0.26 35.04 -7.08
N VAL A 248 -0.32 36.23 -6.90
CA VAL A 248 0.25 37.28 -6.09
C VAL A 248 0.35 36.55 -4.78
N PRO A 249 1.53 36.01 -4.47
CA PRO A 249 1.62 35.06 -3.39
C PRO A 249 1.16 35.84 -2.16
N ALA A 250 0.27 35.23 -1.37
CA ALA A 250 -0.36 35.90 -0.24
C ALA A 250 0.73 36.64 0.56
N PRO A 251 0.44 37.85 1.08
CA PRO A 251 1.44 38.58 1.85
C PRO A 251 1.98 37.66 2.95
N CYS A 252 3.30 37.65 3.14
CA CYS A 252 3.88 36.85 4.23
C CYS A 252 3.30 37.32 5.55
N VAL A 253 2.83 36.37 6.37
CA VAL A 253 2.20 36.65 7.66
C VAL A 253 3.12 36.24 8.79
N VAL A 254 3.18 37.10 9.81
CA VAL A 254 3.75 36.74 11.11
C VAL A 254 2.73 35.88 11.85
N THR A 255 3.13 34.66 12.17
CA THR A 255 2.28 33.63 12.77
C THR A 255 3.08 32.81 13.80
N GLY A 256 2.49 31.73 14.31
CA GLY A 256 2.98 31.01 15.47
C GLY A 256 2.47 31.66 16.76
N CYS A 257 2.37 30.87 17.82
CA CYS A 257 1.72 31.34 19.05
C CYS A 257 2.49 32.49 19.74
N SER A 258 3.79 32.59 19.49
CA SER A 258 4.68 33.64 20.03
C SER A 258 5.19 34.60 18.94
N GLY A 259 4.58 34.59 17.74
CA GLY A 259 4.98 35.45 16.61
C GLY A 259 6.34 35.10 15.99
N GLN A 260 6.80 33.85 16.16
CA GLN A 260 8.15 33.41 15.79
C GLN A 260 8.26 32.92 14.33
N VAL A 261 7.15 32.76 13.62
CA VAL A 261 7.11 32.21 12.26
C VAL A 261 6.72 33.28 11.26
N CYS A 262 7.47 33.40 10.17
CA CYS A 262 7.06 34.13 8.97
C CYS A 262 6.71 33.09 7.90
N ALA A 263 5.46 33.02 7.46
CA ALA A 263 4.99 32.00 6.53
C ALA A 263 3.98 32.57 5.52
N ASP A 264 3.66 31.80 4.49
CA ASP A 264 2.61 32.09 3.50
C ASP A 264 1.19 31.86 4.05
N GLU A 265 1.08 31.15 5.17
CA GLU A 265 -0.19 30.88 5.87
C GLU A 265 -0.04 30.91 7.39
N HIS A 266 -1.17 30.80 8.11
CA HIS A 266 -1.17 30.76 9.56
C HIS A 266 -0.72 29.41 10.11
N VAL A 267 0.54 29.32 10.51
CA VAL A 267 1.10 28.15 11.21
C VAL A 267 0.83 28.26 12.72
N ALA A 268 0.28 27.19 13.30
CA ALA A 268 0.18 27.02 14.74
C ALA A 268 1.43 26.33 15.28
N THR A 269 2.09 26.95 16.25
CA THR A 269 3.24 26.38 16.97
C THR A 269 2.88 26.16 18.43
N THR A 270 3.73 25.42 19.15
CA THR A 270 3.68 25.37 20.60
C THR A 270 3.76 26.80 21.17
N CYS A 271 2.93 27.11 22.17
CA CYS A 271 2.94 28.40 22.87
C CYS A 271 4.11 28.55 23.84
N GLU A 272 5.27 28.00 23.48
CA GLU A 272 6.51 28.25 24.20
C GLU A 272 6.97 29.68 23.91
N TYR A 273 7.41 30.37 24.94
CA TYR A 273 8.01 31.69 24.81
C TYR A 273 9.52 31.56 25.02
N ARG A 274 10.28 32.17 24.11
CA ARG A 274 11.74 32.32 24.21
C ARG A 274 12.07 33.79 23.97
N GLU A 275 13.10 34.29 24.66
CA GLU A 275 13.52 35.69 24.54
C GLU A 275 13.88 36.06 23.08
N GLU A 276 14.42 35.10 22.33
CA GLU A 276 14.72 35.24 20.90
C GLU A 276 13.48 35.57 20.05
N TYR A 277 12.28 35.21 20.48
CA TYR A 277 11.05 35.50 19.74
C TYR A 277 10.64 36.97 19.81
N ALA A 278 11.01 37.69 20.87
CA ALA A 278 10.79 39.13 20.95
C ALA A 278 11.54 39.87 19.82
N CYS A 279 12.74 39.39 19.46
CA CYS A 279 13.54 39.95 18.37
C CYS A 279 12.80 39.92 17.03
N TYR A 280 12.05 38.85 16.74
CA TYR A 280 11.23 38.78 15.53
C TYR A 280 10.10 39.81 15.55
N GLY A 281 9.48 40.09 16.71
CA GLY A 281 8.44 41.12 16.81
C GLY A 281 8.94 42.55 16.63
N GLU A 282 10.15 42.87 17.11
CA GLU A 282 10.65 44.25 17.21
C GLU A 282 11.62 44.65 16.09
N HIS A 283 12.40 43.71 15.56
CA HIS A 283 13.56 44.00 14.71
C HIS A 283 13.57 43.30 13.36
N SER A 284 12.58 42.47 13.06
CA SER A 284 12.53 41.72 11.81
C SER A 284 11.50 42.27 10.81
N VAL A 285 11.67 41.90 9.55
CA VAL A 285 10.69 42.14 8.48
C VAL A 285 10.32 40.78 7.91
N CYS A 286 9.04 40.40 8.03
CA CYS A 286 8.51 39.19 7.41
C CYS A 286 8.23 39.48 5.93
N GLU A 287 8.98 38.85 5.04
CA GLU A 287 8.86 39.09 3.61
C GLU A 287 9.23 37.88 2.77
N ARG A 288 8.99 38.01 1.47
CA ARG A 288 9.30 36.98 0.50
C ARG A 288 10.70 37.19 -0.05
N ASP A 289 11.50 36.12 -0.06
CA ASP A 289 12.85 36.16 -0.61
C ASP A 289 12.88 35.92 -2.15
N ALA A 290 14.08 35.93 -2.74
CA ALA A 290 14.27 35.70 -4.17
C ALA A 290 13.90 34.28 -4.64
N SER A 291 13.76 33.31 -3.72
CA SER A 291 13.29 31.96 -4.03
C SER A 291 11.77 31.85 -4.04
N GLY A 292 11.07 32.89 -3.56
CA GLY A 292 9.62 32.90 -3.43
C GLY A 292 9.11 32.38 -2.09
N ALA A 293 9.99 32.05 -1.14
CA ALA A 293 9.60 31.60 0.20
C ALA A 293 9.42 32.79 1.17
N CYS A 294 8.49 32.67 2.12
CA CYS A 294 8.38 33.64 3.21
C CYS A 294 9.44 33.35 4.28
N GLY A 295 10.10 34.40 4.74
CA GLY A 295 11.12 34.30 5.78
C GLY A 295 11.39 35.64 6.46
N TRP A 296 12.11 35.57 7.58
CA TRP A 296 12.59 36.76 8.26
C TRP A 296 13.77 37.35 7.49
N ARG A 297 13.67 38.62 7.09
CA ARG A 297 14.82 39.36 6.56
C ARG A 297 15.89 39.46 7.64
N GLN A 298 17.09 38.99 7.33
CA GLN A 298 18.26 39.15 8.18
C GLN A 298 18.73 40.61 8.14
N THR A 299 18.51 41.34 9.23
CA THR A 299 19.00 42.70 9.44
C THR A 299 20.08 42.68 10.52
N PRO A 300 21.06 43.60 10.50
CA PRO A 300 22.06 43.71 11.58
C PRO A 300 21.42 43.87 12.97
N GLU A 301 20.27 44.54 13.05
CA GLU A 301 19.50 44.73 14.29
C GLU A 301 18.88 43.42 14.79
N LEU A 302 18.29 42.63 13.88
CA LEU A 302 17.76 41.31 14.21
C LEU A 302 18.87 40.35 14.65
N GLU A 303 19.99 40.33 13.92
CA GLU A 303 21.14 39.49 14.24
C GLU A 303 21.76 39.85 15.60
N ALA A 304 21.88 41.14 15.93
CA ALA A 304 22.35 41.59 17.22
C ALA A 304 21.42 41.15 18.35
N CYS A 305 20.11 41.36 18.20
CA CYS A 305 19.11 40.95 19.20
C CYS A 305 19.12 39.44 19.44
N LEU A 306 19.13 38.64 18.37
CA LEU A 306 19.18 37.18 18.46
C LEU A 306 20.49 36.70 19.12
N GLY A 307 21.61 37.37 18.83
CA GLY A 307 22.90 37.10 19.47
C GLY A 307 22.89 37.35 20.99
N GLU A 308 22.24 38.42 21.44
CA GLU A 308 22.09 38.72 22.87
C GLU A 308 21.11 37.76 23.56
N ALA A 309 19.96 37.50 22.95
CA ALA A 309 18.93 36.61 23.48
C ALA A 309 19.39 35.14 23.58
N SER A 310 20.23 34.69 22.63
CA SER A 310 20.84 33.35 22.67
C SER A 310 22.09 33.28 23.58
N GLY A 311 22.75 34.42 23.80
CA GLY A 311 23.91 34.58 24.68
C GLY A 311 23.58 34.79 26.18
N GLY A 312 22.30 34.97 26.52
CA GLY A 312 21.81 35.20 27.88
C GLY A 312 21.99 34.06 28.89
N ARG A 313 22.56 32.91 28.48
CA ARG A 313 23.05 31.90 29.43
C ARG A 313 24.48 32.23 29.86
N THR A 314 24.61 33.28 30.68
CA THR A 314 25.78 33.42 31.55
C THR A 314 25.69 32.33 32.64
N PRO A 315 26.78 31.60 32.98
CA PRO A 315 26.76 30.52 33.98
C PRO A 315 26.28 30.94 35.38
#